data_AF-A0A947RYT3-F1
#
_entry.id   AF-A0A947RYT3-F1
#
_cell.length_a   1.000
_cell.length_b   1.000
_cell.length_c   1.000
_cell.angle_alpha   90.00
_cell.angle_beta   90.00
_cell.angle_gamma   90.00
#
_symmetry.space_group_name_H-M   'P 1'
#
loop_
_entity.id
_entity.type
_entity.pdbx_description
1 polymer ?
#
loop_
_entity_poly.entity_id
_entity_poly.type
_entity_poly.pdbx_seq_one_letter_code
_entity_poly.pdbx_strand_id
1 'polypeptide(L)'
;MGKNQKEIIEKFKKFTRWMQGDIEKALFKANANFLVTMGIMNYIEILGGFIIGYYQKDNQDQIEINTKGRKLETLTKYRFGSFFSKLGSDYENLLNQKNLNVYNELRCGLTHEYLPKKKKFCIYGPDKPMEENEIKVLMKKYKDIEVAITYSARKWEINNPILYRDFSKAIEVLTENIVNSKKDIFRINFFEMARKINLNNFN
;
A
#
# COMPACT_ATOMS: atom_id res chain seq x y z
N MET A 1 -20.20 -15.10 10.39
CA MET A 1 -19.37 -13.95 10.82
C MET A 1 -20.07 -13.24 11.95
N GLY A 2 -19.42 -13.02 13.10
CA GLY A 2 -20.03 -12.35 14.26
C GLY A 2 -20.28 -10.85 14.03
N LYS A 3 -21.17 -10.23 14.81
CA LYS A 3 -21.52 -8.80 14.69
C LYS A 3 -20.29 -7.89 14.75
N ASN A 4 -19.40 -8.12 15.72
CA ASN A 4 -18.15 -7.36 15.89
C ASN A 4 -17.21 -7.47 14.67
N GLN A 5 -17.13 -8.66 14.04
CA GLN A 5 -16.30 -8.86 12.85
C GLN A 5 -16.82 -8.08 11.64
N LYS A 6 -18.15 -8.00 11.46
CA LYS A 6 -18.76 -7.18 10.41
C LYS A 6 -18.42 -5.70 10.61
N GLU A 7 -18.52 -5.21 11.84
CA GLU A 7 -18.22 -3.81 12.18
C GLU A 7 -16.77 -3.44 11.85
N ILE A 8 -15.80 -4.29 12.21
CA ILE A 8 -14.37 -4.06 11.89
C ILE A 8 -14.14 -3.99 10.39
N ILE A 9 -14.81 -4.83 9.59
CA ILE A 9 -14.69 -4.80 8.12
C ILE A 9 -15.27 -3.49 7.57
N GLU A 10 -16.39 -3.00 8.10
CA GLU A 10 -16.93 -1.70 7.68
C GLU A 10 -16.01 -0.54 8.07
N LYS A 11 -15.37 -0.59 9.24
CA LYS A 11 -14.34 0.39 9.64
C LYS A 11 -13.12 0.32 8.73
N PHE A 12 -12.70 -0.88 8.32
CA PHE A 12 -11.63 -1.04 7.33
C PHE A 12 -11.99 -0.39 5.99
N LYS A 13 -13.21 -0.60 5.47
CA LYS A 13 -13.68 0.05 4.24
C LYS A 13 -13.68 1.58 4.35
N LYS A 14 -14.09 2.13 5.50
CA LYS A 14 -14.02 3.58 5.75
C LYS A 14 -12.58 4.06 5.77
N PHE A 15 -11.69 3.32 6.43
CA PHE A 15 -10.27 3.63 6.55
C PHE A 15 -9.58 3.67 5.18
N THR A 16 -9.79 2.67 4.34
CA THR A 16 -9.22 2.65 2.98
C THR A 16 -9.85 3.71 2.07
N ARG A 17 -11.15 3.98 2.18
CA ARG A 17 -11.80 5.09 1.47
C ARG A 17 -11.22 6.45 1.87
N TRP A 18 -10.93 6.64 3.16
CA TRP A 18 -10.27 7.85 3.64
C TRP A 18 -8.86 7.98 3.02
N MET A 19 -8.05 6.91 3.01
CA MET A 19 -6.75 6.91 2.35
C MET A 19 -6.83 7.30 0.88
N GLN A 20 -7.77 6.70 0.13
CA GLN A 20 -7.98 7.03 -1.29
C GLN A 20 -8.38 8.49 -1.48
N GLY A 21 -9.32 8.99 -0.67
CA GLY A 21 -9.76 10.37 -0.73
C GLY A 21 -8.69 11.39 -0.32
N ASP A 22 -7.80 11.03 0.60
CA ASP A 22 -6.65 11.85 0.99
C ASP A 22 -5.66 11.99 -0.18
N ILE A 23 -5.28 10.85 -0.79
CA ILE A 23 -4.41 10.81 -1.96
C ILE A 23 -5.01 11.56 -3.14
N GLU A 24 -6.30 11.36 -3.44
CA GLU A 24 -6.97 12.02 -4.56
C GLU A 24 -6.94 13.54 -4.42
N LYS A 25 -7.28 14.07 -3.24
CA LYS A 25 -7.25 15.51 -2.97
C LYS A 25 -5.82 16.05 -3.05
N ALA A 26 -4.87 15.36 -2.43
CA ALA A 26 -3.46 15.76 -2.45
C ALA A 26 -2.90 15.78 -3.88
N LEU A 27 -3.28 14.82 -4.71
CA LEU A 27 -2.80 14.68 -6.09
C LEU A 27 -3.44 15.71 -7.02
N PHE A 28 -4.77 15.76 -7.06
CA PHE A 28 -5.48 16.50 -8.10
C PHE A 28 -5.88 17.91 -7.68
N LYS A 29 -5.97 18.22 -6.38
CA LYS A 29 -6.40 19.55 -5.90
C LYS A 29 -5.26 20.37 -5.32
N ALA A 30 -4.32 19.73 -4.64
CA ALA A 30 -3.18 20.40 -4.01
C ALA A 30 -1.87 20.26 -4.82
N ASN A 31 -1.84 19.41 -5.85
CA ASN A 31 -0.65 19.13 -6.66
C ASN A 31 0.58 18.71 -5.84
N ALA A 32 0.35 18.07 -4.70
CA ALA A 32 1.39 17.68 -3.76
C ALA A 32 2.08 16.37 -4.18
N ASN A 33 2.55 16.30 -5.43
CA ASN A 33 3.01 15.08 -6.09
C ASN A 33 4.04 14.28 -5.26
N PHE A 34 5.02 14.97 -4.68
CA PHE A 34 6.02 14.31 -3.84
C PHE A 34 5.39 13.66 -2.58
N LEU A 35 4.52 14.41 -1.89
CA LEU A 35 3.84 13.94 -0.68
C LEU A 35 2.85 12.81 -0.99
N VAL A 36 2.21 12.84 -2.16
CA VAL A 36 1.35 11.75 -2.64
C VAL A 36 2.15 10.46 -2.77
N THR A 37 3.31 10.50 -3.45
CA THR A 37 4.16 9.31 -3.58
C THR A 37 4.59 8.77 -2.21
N MET A 38 5.03 9.66 -1.32
CA MET A 38 5.42 9.29 0.05
C MET A 38 4.25 8.68 0.84
N GLY A 39 3.05 9.26 0.75
CA GLY A 39 1.84 8.78 1.40
C GLY A 39 1.45 7.38 0.93
N ILE A 40 1.40 7.17 -0.39
CA ILE A 40 1.09 5.86 -0.98
C ILE A 40 2.10 4.79 -0.50
N MET A 41 3.40 5.09 -0.48
CA MET A 41 4.41 4.12 -0.02
C MET A 41 4.22 3.69 1.43
N ASN A 42 3.78 4.60 2.30
CA ASN A 42 3.47 4.28 3.69
C ASN A 42 2.15 3.49 3.81
N TYR A 43 1.13 3.86 3.03
CA TYR A 43 -0.13 3.12 3.02
C TYR A 43 0.05 1.69 2.50
N ILE A 44 0.90 1.48 1.50
CA ILE A 44 1.25 0.13 1.01
C ILE A 44 1.80 -0.74 2.16
N GLU A 45 2.71 -0.22 2.98
CA GLU A 45 3.20 -0.96 4.15
C GLU A 45 2.09 -1.28 5.17
N ILE A 46 1.24 -0.30 5.47
CA ILE A 46 0.14 -0.47 6.42
C ILE A 46 -0.83 -1.56 5.92
N LEU A 47 -1.26 -1.46 4.65
CA LEU A 47 -2.20 -2.39 4.03
C LEU A 47 -1.62 -3.80 3.91
N GLY A 48 -0.31 -3.92 3.67
CA GLY A 48 0.35 -5.22 3.67
C GLY A 48 0.33 -5.91 5.03
N GLY A 49 0.35 -5.15 6.12
CA GLY A 49 0.13 -5.70 7.46
C GLY A 49 -1.21 -6.42 7.61
N PHE A 50 -2.26 -6.00 6.90
CA PHE A 50 -3.56 -6.69 6.91
C PHE A 50 -3.55 -8.00 6.12
N ILE A 51 -2.60 -8.19 5.20
CA ILE A 51 -2.45 -9.41 4.41
C ILE A 51 -1.70 -10.47 5.22
N ILE A 52 -0.53 -10.12 5.75
CA ILE A 52 0.40 -11.09 6.36
C ILE A 52 0.37 -11.09 7.89
N GLY A 53 -0.36 -10.16 8.50
CA GLY A 53 -0.48 -10.03 9.94
C GLY A 53 0.62 -9.17 10.55
N TYR A 54 0.45 -8.89 11.85
CA TYR A 54 1.37 -8.11 12.64
C TYR A 54 2.55 -8.93 13.17
N TYR A 55 2.34 -10.21 13.50
CA TYR A 55 3.33 -11.11 14.04
C TYR A 55 3.83 -12.12 12.99
N GLN A 56 5.13 -12.46 13.09
CA GLN A 56 5.76 -13.53 12.33
C GLN A 56 5.16 -14.87 12.73
N LYS A 57 5.03 -15.76 11.74
CA LYS A 57 4.47 -17.09 11.91
C LYS A 57 5.42 -18.12 11.32
N ASP A 58 5.58 -19.22 12.03
CA ASP A 58 6.37 -20.36 11.57
C ASP A 58 5.64 -21.17 10.48
N ASN A 59 6.24 -22.28 10.04
CA ASN A 59 5.66 -23.18 9.03
C ASN A 59 4.36 -23.88 9.48
N GLN A 60 3.95 -23.71 10.74
CA GLN A 60 2.75 -24.27 11.36
C GLN A 60 1.74 -23.17 11.74
N ASP A 61 1.91 -21.96 11.17
CA ASP A 61 1.11 -20.76 11.42
C ASP A 61 1.11 -20.29 12.90
N GLN A 62 2.08 -20.74 13.70
CA GLN A 62 2.21 -20.32 15.10
C GLN A 62 3.04 -19.05 15.21
N ILE A 63 2.63 -18.14 16.10
CA ILE A 63 3.36 -16.89 16.33
C ILE A 63 4.75 -17.22 16.88
N GLU A 64 5.78 -16.78 16.19
CA GLU A 64 7.15 -16.96 16.64
C GLU A 64 7.46 -16.12 17.89
N ILE A 65 8.23 -16.71 18.80
CA ILE A 65 8.62 -16.11 20.06
C ILE A 65 10.15 -16.10 20.13
N ASN A 66 10.73 -14.96 20.49
CA ASN A 66 12.18 -14.85 20.67
C ASN A 66 12.66 -15.49 21.98
N THR A 67 13.98 -15.58 22.16
CA THR A 67 14.63 -16.11 23.37
C THR A 67 14.25 -15.40 24.67
N LYS A 68 13.62 -14.21 24.59
CA LYS A 68 13.12 -13.42 25.74
C LYS A 68 11.62 -13.61 25.98
N GLY A 69 10.97 -14.58 25.34
CA GLY A 69 9.54 -14.82 25.49
C GLY A 69 8.64 -13.79 24.81
N ARG A 70 9.18 -12.94 23.90
CA ARG A 70 8.40 -11.90 23.20
C ARG A 70 8.01 -12.36 21.80
N LYS A 71 6.76 -12.11 21.42
CA LYS A 71 6.26 -12.34 20.05
C LYS A 71 7.06 -11.52 19.04
N LEU A 72 7.49 -12.16 17.95
CA LEU A 72 8.23 -11.51 16.87
C LEU A 72 7.28 -10.75 15.94
N GLU A 73 7.58 -9.48 15.69
CA GLU A 73 6.78 -8.66 14.78
C GLU A 73 7.22 -8.89 13.33
N THR A 74 6.25 -8.94 12.42
CA THR A 74 6.51 -9.03 10.99
C THR A 74 7.32 -7.83 10.52
N LEU A 75 8.43 -8.10 9.81
CA LEU A 75 9.29 -7.04 9.29
C LEU A 75 8.49 -6.13 8.34
N THR A 76 8.69 -4.82 8.48
CA THR A 76 8.06 -3.79 7.64
C THR A 76 8.32 -3.99 6.15
N LYS A 77 9.50 -4.48 5.78
CA LYS A 77 9.83 -4.86 4.39
C LYS A 77 8.87 -5.91 3.83
N TYR A 78 8.51 -6.92 4.63
CA TYR A 78 7.56 -7.96 4.21
C TYR A 78 6.14 -7.40 4.10
N ARG A 79 5.73 -6.54 5.04
CA ARG A 79 4.43 -5.86 4.95
C ARG A 79 4.36 -5.05 3.66
N PHE A 80 5.32 -4.16 3.41
CA PHE A 80 5.40 -3.39 2.17
C PHE A 80 5.33 -4.29 0.93
N GLY A 81 6.20 -5.31 0.83
CA GLY A 81 6.23 -6.21 -0.32
C GLY A 81 4.90 -6.93 -0.57
N SER A 82 4.21 -7.34 0.49
CA SER A 82 2.97 -8.12 0.39
C SER A 82 1.79 -7.37 -0.25
N PHE A 83 1.71 -6.05 -0.06
CA PHE A 83 0.70 -5.23 -0.73
C PHE A 83 1.22 -4.58 -2.01
N PHE A 84 2.52 -4.26 -2.08
CA PHE A 84 3.13 -3.72 -3.30
C PHE A 84 2.97 -4.68 -4.48
N SER A 85 3.09 -6.00 -4.26
CA SER A 85 2.81 -7.00 -5.30
C SER A 85 1.34 -7.05 -5.73
N LYS A 86 0.40 -6.58 -4.91
CA LYS A 86 -1.03 -6.50 -5.25
C LYS A 86 -1.36 -5.34 -6.18
N LEU A 87 -0.43 -4.43 -6.42
CA LEU A 87 -0.58 -3.37 -7.41
C LEU A 87 -0.54 -3.91 -8.85
N GLY A 88 0.10 -5.07 -9.08
CA GLY A 88 0.19 -5.73 -10.38
C GLY A 88 1.49 -6.53 -10.55
N SER A 89 1.55 -7.34 -11.62
CA SER A 89 2.71 -8.21 -11.91
C SER A 89 4.01 -7.44 -12.10
N ASP A 90 3.97 -6.24 -12.68
CA ASP A 90 5.17 -5.43 -12.87
C ASP A 90 5.78 -4.94 -11.55
N TYR A 91 4.94 -4.68 -10.55
CA TYR A 91 5.37 -4.31 -9.21
C TYR A 91 6.01 -5.50 -8.49
N GLU A 92 5.44 -6.70 -8.65
CA GLU A 92 6.06 -7.94 -8.17
C GLU A 92 7.41 -8.20 -8.86
N ASN A 93 7.48 -8.00 -10.18
CA ASN A 93 8.74 -8.10 -10.93
C ASN A 93 9.80 -7.16 -10.38
N LEU A 94 9.44 -5.90 -10.08
CA LEU A 94 10.36 -4.92 -9.46
C LEU A 94 10.88 -5.39 -8.10
N LEU A 95 10.03 -6.01 -7.26
CA LEU A 95 10.46 -6.56 -5.97
C LEU A 95 11.47 -7.70 -6.12
N ASN A 96 11.35 -8.47 -7.21
CA ASN A 96 12.16 -9.66 -7.47
C ASN A 96 13.49 -9.35 -8.20
N GLN A 97 13.72 -8.10 -8.62
CA GLN A 97 14.99 -7.72 -9.26
C GLN A 97 16.14 -7.71 -8.23
N LYS A 98 17.13 -8.60 -8.43
CA LYS A 98 18.27 -8.80 -7.51
C LYS A 98 19.04 -7.51 -7.17
N ASN A 99 19.12 -6.57 -8.10
CA ASN A 99 19.90 -5.34 -7.95
C ASN A 99 19.08 -4.14 -7.46
N LEU A 100 17.81 -4.35 -7.12
CA LEU A 100 16.92 -3.31 -6.62
C LEU A 100 16.41 -3.66 -5.23
N ASN A 101 16.37 -2.65 -4.37
CA ASN A 101 15.70 -2.76 -3.08
C ASN A 101 14.60 -1.71 -2.99
N VAL A 102 13.47 -1.96 -3.66
CA VAL A 102 12.33 -1.04 -3.76
C VAL A 102 11.91 -0.49 -2.39
N TYR A 103 11.81 -1.37 -1.38
CA TYR A 103 11.47 -0.98 -0.01
C TYR A 103 12.47 0.02 0.57
N ASN A 104 13.77 -0.28 0.49
CA ASN A 104 14.78 0.60 1.07
C ASN A 104 14.96 1.90 0.26
N GLU A 105 14.91 1.82 -1.06
CA GLU A 105 15.16 2.94 -1.96
C GLU A 105 13.98 3.90 -2.04
N LEU A 106 12.76 3.39 -2.23
CA LEU A 106 11.56 4.21 -2.32
C LEU A 106 10.92 4.43 -0.95
N ARG A 107 10.40 3.39 -0.29
CA ARG A 107 9.66 3.57 0.96
C ARG A 107 10.53 4.23 2.03
N CYS A 108 11.66 3.63 2.38
CA CYS A 108 12.52 4.16 3.44
C CYS A 108 13.18 5.49 3.03
N GLY A 109 13.60 5.63 1.76
CA GLY A 109 14.15 6.88 1.25
C GLY A 109 13.15 8.04 1.37
N LEU A 110 11.96 7.89 0.81
CA LEU A 110 10.94 8.93 0.83
C LEU A 110 10.47 9.26 2.25
N THR A 111 10.38 8.26 3.15
CA THR A 111 9.83 8.46 4.50
C THR A 111 10.87 9.00 5.50
N HIS A 112 12.12 8.54 5.42
CA HIS A 112 13.14 8.88 6.42
C HIS A 112 14.18 9.88 5.93
N GLU A 113 14.39 9.98 4.61
CA GLU A 113 15.36 10.88 3.99
C GLU A 113 14.68 11.94 3.12
N TYR A 114 13.34 11.91 3.01
CA TYR A 114 12.55 12.78 2.13
C TYR A 114 12.99 12.74 0.65
N LEU A 115 13.74 11.70 0.24
CA LEU A 115 14.22 11.50 -1.13
C LEU A 115 14.54 10.00 -1.35
N PRO A 116 14.35 9.45 -2.56
CA PRO A 116 14.80 8.09 -2.86
C PRO A 116 16.30 7.90 -2.61
N LYS A 117 16.68 6.84 -1.88
CA LYS A 117 18.05 6.68 -1.39
C LYS A 117 19.05 6.50 -2.54
N LYS A 118 20.01 7.43 -2.65
CA LYS A 118 21.17 7.33 -3.56
C LYS A 118 20.81 7.08 -5.04
N LYS A 119 19.62 7.49 -5.48
CA LYS A 119 19.16 7.35 -6.87
C LYS A 119 18.61 8.68 -7.38
N LYS A 120 18.71 8.89 -8.69
CA LYS A 120 17.94 9.94 -9.35
C LYS A 120 16.47 9.55 -9.33
N PHE A 121 15.57 10.53 -9.33
CA PHE A 121 14.14 10.26 -9.41
C PHE A 121 13.40 11.35 -10.15
N CYS A 122 12.22 11.00 -10.67
CA CYS A 122 11.25 11.94 -11.19
C CYS A 122 9.85 11.44 -10.83
N ILE A 123 9.03 12.34 -10.32
CA ILE A 123 7.64 12.08 -9.96
C ILE A 123 6.78 12.91 -10.91
N TYR A 124 5.92 12.23 -11.65
CA TYR A 124 4.98 12.81 -12.58
C TYR A 124 3.60 12.88 -11.93
N GLY A 125 2.90 13.98 -12.18
CA GLY A 125 1.50 14.16 -11.84
C GLY A 125 0.96 15.42 -12.49
N PRO A 126 -0.27 15.83 -12.15
CA PRO A 126 -0.85 17.06 -12.66
C PRO A 126 0.01 18.28 -12.32
N ASP A 127 0.07 19.23 -13.24
CA ASP A 127 0.80 20.50 -13.15
C ASP A 127 -0.05 21.65 -12.59
N LYS A 128 -1.37 21.48 -12.55
CA LYS A 128 -2.34 22.41 -11.97
C LYS A 128 -3.43 21.66 -11.20
N PRO A 129 -4.17 22.34 -10.30
CA PRO A 129 -5.37 21.78 -9.72
C PRO A 129 -6.37 21.42 -10.81
N MET A 130 -7.06 20.31 -10.65
CA MET A 130 -7.97 19.75 -11.63
C MET A 130 -9.40 19.66 -11.08
N GLU A 131 -10.35 20.00 -11.93
CA GLU A 131 -11.78 19.77 -11.69
C GLU A 131 -12.14 18.28 -11.90
N GLU A 132 -13.24 17.84 -11.31
CA GLU A 132 -13.63 16.41 -11.32
C GLU A 132 -13.74 15.82 -12.74
N ASN A 133 -14.22 16.61 -13.70
CA ASN A 133 -14.31 16.18 -15.10
C ASN A 133 -12.93 16.05 -15.75
N GLU A 134 -11.98 16.94 -15.45
CA GLU A 134 -10.61 16.84 -15.96
C GLU A 134 -9.92 15.58 -15.40
N ILE A 135 -10.14 15.27 -14.12
CA ILE A 135 -9.63 14.04 -13.49
C ILE A 135 -10.17 12.81 -14.23
N LYS A 136 -11.49 12.74 -14.49
CA LYS A 136 -12.10 11.62 -15.22
C LYS A 136 -11.48 11.43 -16.60
N VAL A 137 -11.26 12.52 -17.34
CA VAL A 137 -10.61 12.49 -18.67
C VAL A 137 -9.17 11.99 -18.56
N LEU A 138 -8.40 12.47 -17.59
CA LEU A 138 -7.02 12.06 -17.36
C LEU A 138 -6.93 10.58 -16.99
N MET A 139 -7.79 10.09 -16.10
CA MET A 139 -7.84 8.68 -15.72
C MET A 139 -8.18 7.77 -16.90
N LYS A 140 -9.03 8.23 -17.83
CA LYS A 140 -9.31 7.51 -19.07
C LYS A 140 -8.09 7.43 -19.99
N LYS A 141 -7.30 8.50 -20.10
CA LYS A 141 -6.05 8.52 -20.87
C LYS A 141 -5.02 7.52 -20.35
N TYR A 142 -4.98 7.33 -19.03
CA TYR A 142 -4.06 6.40 -18.40
C TYR A 142 -4.54 4.95 -18.37
N LYS A 143 -5.71 4.64 -18.93
CA LYS A 143 -6.28 3.29 -18.87
C LYS A 143 -5.35 2.21 -19.42
N ASP A 144 -4.61 2.54 -20.47
CA ASP A 144 -3.77 1.59 -21.22
C ASP A 144 -2.28 1.61 -20.80
N ILE A 145 -1.91 2.43 -19.81
CA ILE A 145 -0.55 2.42 -19.27
C ILE A 145 -0.47 1.39 -18.14
N GLU A 146 0.42 0.41 -18.28
CA GLU A 146 0.44 -0.77 -17.40
C GLU A 146 1.07 -0.50 -16.04
N VAL A 147 2.18 0.24 -16.00
CA VAL A 147 2.98 0.39 -14.77
C VAL A 147 3.20 1.86 -14.40
N ALA A 148 3.01 2.19 -13.12
CA ALA A 148 3.24 3.54 -12.62
C ALA A 148 4.69 3.80 -12.17
N ILE A 149 5.40 2.75 -11.78
CA ILE A 149 6.76 2.86 -11.23
C ILE A 149 7.71 2.11 -12.16
N THR A 150 8.72 2.79 -12.66
CA THR A 150 9.79 2.15 -13.42
C THR A 150 11.15 2.55 -12.88
N TYR A 151 12.13 1.69 -13.15
CA TYR A 151 13.53 1.98 -12.87
C TYR A 151 14.34 1.76 -14.14
N SER A 152 14.86 2.85 -14.69
CA SER A 152 15.67 2.84 -15.92
C SER A 152 16.84 3.80 -15.75
N ALA A 153 18.00 3.49 -16.36
CA ALA A 153 19.18 4.36 -16.33
C ALA A 153 19.59 4.89 -14.92
N ARG A 154 19.42 4.07 -13.87
CA ARG A 154 19.66 4.43 -12.45
C ARG A 154 18.75 5.55 -11.91
N LYS A 155 17.56 5.71 -12.47
CA LYS A 155 16.55 6.69 -12.11
C LYS A 155 15.22 5.99 -11.82
N TRP A 156 14.58 6.39 -10.72
CA TRP A 156 13.19 6.06 -10.43
C TRP A 156 12.25 7.01 -11.18
N GLU A 157 11.24 6.45 -11.83
CA GLU A 157 10.19 7.22 -12.49
C GLU A 157 8.85 6.78 -11.94
N ILE A 158 8.09 7.73 -11.39
CA ILE A 158 6.86 7.44 -10.65
C ILE A 158 5.74 8.32 -11.20
N ASN A 159 4.72 7.71 -11.77
CA ASN A 159 3.55 8.40 -12.29
C ASN A 159 2.39 8.30 -11.29
N ASN A 160 2.14 9.36 -10.53
CA ASN A 160 1.16 9.35 -9.45
C ASN A 160 -0.28 9.04 -9.89
N PRO A 161 -0.81 9.61 -11.00
CA PRO A 161 -2.13 9.22 -11.49
C PRO A 161 -2.29 7.71 -11.72
N ILE A 162 -1.29 7.07 -12.33
CA ILE A 162 -1.30 5.61 -12.56
C ILE A 162 -1.12 4.87 -11.24
N LEU A 163 -0.23 5.34 -10.36
CA LEU A 163 0.02 4.71 -9.07
C LEU A 163 -1.23 4.75 -8.18
N TYR A 164 -1.96 5.86 -8.19
CA TYR A 164 -3.23 6.01 -7.48
C TYR A 164 -4.31 5.06 -8.02
N ARG A 165 -4.40 4.89 -9.34
CA ARG A 165 -5.28 3.92 -9.98
C ARG A 165 -4.99 2.50 -9.50
N ASP A 166 -3.72 2.10 -9.55
CA ASP A 166 -3.29 0.73 -9.21
C ASP A 166 -3.47 0.46 -7.71
N PHE A 167 -3.15 1.45 -6.88
CA PHE A 167 -3.39 1.42 -5.44
C PHE A 167 -4.89 1.26 -5.11
N SER A 168 -5.75 2.01 -5.80
CA SER A 168 -7.21 1.93 -5.60
C SER A 168 -7.77 0.56 -5.98
N LYS A 169 -7.36 0.02 -7.14
CA LYS A 169 -7.73 -1.34 -7.56
C LYS A 169 -7.24 -2.40 -6.57
N ALA A 170 -6.02 -2.28 -6.07
CA ALA A 170 -5.48 -3.22 -5.08
C ALA A 170 -6.25 -3.18 -3.74
N ILE A 171 -6.72 -2.00 -3.32
CA ILE A 171 -7.60 -1.86 -2.15
C ILE A 171 -8.94 -2.57 -2.36
N GLU A 172 -9.55 -2.44 -3.53
CA GLU A 172 -10.82 -3.10 -3.87
C GLU A 172 -10.66 -4.62 -3.77
N VAL A 173 -9.63 -5.17 -4.44
CA VAL A 173 -9.32 -6.61 -4.38
C VAL A 173 -9.02 -7.07 -2.95
N LEU A 174 -8.25 -6.29 -2.17
CA LEU A 174 -7.98 -6.61 -0.77
C LEU A 174 -9.28 -6.66 0.04
N THR A 175 -10.16 -5.68 -0.13
CA THR A 175 -11.44 -5.58 0.56
C THR A 175 -12.35 -6.76 0.22
N GLU A 176 -12.44 -7.11 -1.06
CA GLU A 176 -13.22 -8.27 -1.52
C GLU A 176 -12.69 -9.57 -0.92
N ASN A 177 -11.37 -9.77 -0.91
CA ASN A 177 -10.75 -10.94 -0.28
C ASN A 177 -11.07 -11.02 1.23
N ILE A 178 -11.05 -9.91 1.96
CA ILE A 178 -11.44 -9.87 3.39
C ILE A 178 -12.89 -10.25 3.59
N VAL A 179 -13.79 -9.75 2.73
CA VAL A 179 -15.22 -10.06 2.82
C VAL A 179 -15.49 -11.53 2.52
N ASN A 180 -14.85 -12.07 1.48
CA ASN A 180 -15.13 -13.41 0.94
C ASN A 180 -14.33 -14.54 1.62
N SER A 181 -13.21 -14.24 2.28
CA SER A 181 -12.39 -15.22 3.00
C SER A 181 -13.17 -15.95 4.11
N LYS A 182 -13.14 -17.28 4.07
CA LYS A 182 -13.80 -18.15 5.05
C LYS A 182 -12.76 -18.69 6.05
N LYS A 183 -12.67 -18.07 7.23
CA LYS A 183 -11.87 -18.54 8.39
C LYS A 183 -10.47 -19.08 8.02
N ASP A 184 -9.80 -18.47 7.07
CA ASP A 184 -8.43 -18.81 6.69
C ASP A 184 -7.41 -17.94 7.44
N ILE A 185 -6.13 -18.27 7.28
CA ILE A 185 -5.01 -17.53 7.88
C ILE A 185 -5.04 -16.05 7.53
N PHE A 186 -5.48 -15.71 6.32
CA PHE A 186 -5.60 -14.33 5.85
C PHE A 186 -6.62 -13.55 6.69
N ARG A 187 -7.77 -14.14 7.00
CA ARG A 187 -8.77 -13.51 7.87
C ARG A 187 -8.26 -13.33 9.30
N ILE A 188 -7.47 -14.28 9.81
CA ILE A 188 -6.81 -14.17 11.13
C ILE A 188 -5.84 -12.99 11.12
N ASN A 189 -4.98 -12.89 10.12
CA ASN A 189 -4.03 -11.79 9.91
C ASN A 189 -4.73 -10.43 9.87
N PHE A 190 -5.84 -10.33 9.14
CA PHE A 190 -6.64 -9.12 9.06
C PHE A 190 -7.11 -8.64 10.45
N PHE A 191 -7.75 -9.51 11.24
CA PHE A 191 -8.25 -9.11 12.56
C PHE A 191 -7.13 -8.87 13.57
N GLU A 192 -6.01 -9.57 13.44
CA GLU A 192 -4.79 -9.32 14.20
C GLU A 192 -4.27 -7.90 13.96
N MET A 193 -4.10 -7.51 12.69
CA MET A 193 -3.65 -6.18 12.30
C MET A 193 -4.66 -5.09 12.69
N ALA A 194 -5.95 -5.31 12.45
CA ALA A 194 -7.02 -4.38 12.81
C ALA A 194 -7.01 -4.06 14.31
N ARG A 195 -6.80 -5.07 15.16
CA ARG A 195 -6.67 -4.86 16.61
C ARG A 195 -5.42 -4.04 16.93
N LYS A 196 -4.31 -4.34 16.28
CA LYS A 196 -3.02 -3.72 16.60
C LYS A 196 -2.96 -2.24 16.22
N ILE A 197 -3.56 -1.84 15.11
CA ILE A 197 -3.68 -0.41 14.75
C ILE A 197 -4.89 0.27 15.40
N ASN A 198 -5.61 -0.43 16.27
CA ASN A 198 -6.78 0.08 16.97
C ASN A 198 -7.89 0.57 16.03
N LEU A 199 -8.14 -0.18 14.95
CA LEU A 199 -9.10 0.17 13.89
C LEU A 199 -10.53 0.36 14.42
N ASN A 200 -10.85 -0.21 15.59
CA ASN A 200 -12.13 -0.01 16.27
C ASN A 200 -12.44 1.45 16.60
N ASN A 201 -11.43 2.32 16.68
CA ASN A 201 -11.61 3.76 16.94
C ASN A 201 -11.63 4.62 15.66
N PHE A 202 -11.57 4.00 14.48
CA PHE A 202 -11.71 4.72 13.22
C PHE A 202 -13.20 4.95 12.93
N ASN A 203 -13.59 6.23 12.84
CA ASN A 203 -14.99 6.66 12.71
C ASN A 203 -15.33 7.13 11.29
#